data_AF-A0A6C0B4W5-F1
#
_entry.id   AF-A0A6C0B4W5-F1
#
_cell.length_a   1.000
_cell.length_b   1.000
_cell.length_c   1.000
_cell.angle_alpha   90.00
_cell.angle_beta   90.00
_cell.angle_gamma   90.00
#
_symmetry.space_group_name_H-M   'P 1'
#
loop_
_entity.id
_entity.type
_entity.pdbx_description
1 polymer ?
#
loop_
_entity_poly.entity_id
_entity_poly.type
_entity_poly.pdbx_seq_one_letter_code
_entity_poly.pdbx_strand_id
1 'polypeptide(L)'
;MAEYAQDFQTQSQSLMSYIQGQLANVVSWTALPGALNKIVASPTGFVWGFNSNGDVYTCKEPCDGQNWKYIEPPPGRSGMPADIAVDGENVYILYTTTVSSPSLAGKWTFLNGTESGDIVQSGNTWTFTPSNPAAASRFGWTKLTGTFDPGSATTGKQLYNYPGATPMSFTIDSTGKSIVGSNGGTLTRSTAYTGGITDLGCWKDGGDRALAGPPGQYGYTPQTCKEFALSRGTDIFGVQDGGQCFTKKAGDNYQKYGKATGQCPERGAAWLNHVYQAAQEPDAGPVTVNQLSFSMRPVDGGGNWSEPKAVPGTPSATPSINITDQFIFVGSQGCSKPCTTGSWVPISQPNGSQGIVAASAGNTYAMGGQSIYQSSANGQGGWKEQAGLSGVIPLAVEGDNKFILGISQSSQRPVRCSSPYTDDDSCKIDSTIAYKPMPGVHTMSLNPRSYQTYVAAASSGSSGNLYQRVDPGSIDHSAALDQTNQYINKMDSDVNALGSATSSQYAQIEVGKVKKAANDVIKKITDISEERQSTAQERENIARQIQTFGGPESQWKIHVLQTVAITVAVVLLLYVGGGFVLPPIINMSIAVVGMIIGIGIAISFAVNKQ
;
A
#
# COMPACT_ATOMS: atom_id res chain seq x y z
N MET A 1 45.14 -34.39 18.87
CA MET A 1 44.80 -33.35 19.87
C MET A 1 45.19 -31.97 19.37
N ALA A 2 46.47 -31.66 19.11
CA ALA A 2 46.87 -30.34 18.61
C ALA A 2 46.25 -30.00 17.23
N GLU A 3 46.22 -30.97 16.32
CA GLU A 3 45.59 -30.83 15.00
C GLU A 3 44.06 -30.68 15.07
N TYR A 4 43.44 -31.30 16.07
CA TYR A 4 41.99 -31.22 16.32
C TYR A 4 41.61 -29.86 16.96
N ALA A 5 42.44 -29.36 17.87
CA ALA A 5 42.29 -28.03 18.47
C ALA A 5 42.50 -26.92 17.42
N GLN A 6 43.41 -27.13 16.48
CA GLN A 6 43.70 -26.18 15.41
C GLN A 6 42.58 -26.14 14.35
N ASP A 7 42.06 -27.30 13.94
CA ASP A 7 40.90 -27.39 13.04
C ASP A 7 39.64 -26.76 13.68
N PHE A 8 39.39 -27.04 14.96
CA PHE A 8 38.31 -26.39 15.73
C PHE A 8 38.47 -24.85 15.77
N GLN A 9 39.68 -24.37 16.03
CA GLN A 9 39.96 -22.93 16.11
C GLN A 9 39.76 -22.23 14.76
N THR A 10 40.13 -22.88 13.65
CA THR A 10 39.90 -22.38 12.29
C THR A 10 38.43 -22.36 11.92
N GLN A 11 37.68 -23.42 12.24
CA GLN A 11 36.23 -23.49 11.97
C GLN A 11 35.42 -22.54 12.86
N SER A 12 35.83 -22.35 14.13
CA SER A 12 35.23 -21.36 15.03
C SER A 12 35.45 -19.92 14.52
N GLN A 13 36.65 -19.62 14.02
CA GLN A 13 36.95 -18.31 13.44
C GLN A 13 36.21 -18.05 12.13
N SER A 14 36.03 -19.07 11.28
CA SER A 14 35.26 -18.92 10.03
C SER A 14 33.77 -18.71 10.31
N LEU A 15 33.21 -19.42 11.28
CA LEU A 15 31.83 -19.24 11.75
C LEU A 15 31.63 -17.85 12.37
N MET A 16 32.58 -17.39 13.19
CA MET A 16 32.52 -16.05 13.79
C MET A 16 32.68 -14.94 12.75
N SER A 17 33.53 -15.12 11.74
CA SER A 17 33.67 -14.17 10.62
C SER A 17 32.40 -14.12 9.76
N TYR A 18 31.77 -15.28 9.52
CA TYR A 18 30.47 -15.38 8.85
C TYR A 18 29.39 -14.64 9.64
N ILE A 19 29.26 -14.92 10.94
CA ILE A 19 28.30 -14.26 11.84
C ILE A 19 28.59 -12.75 11.94
N GLN A 20 29.85 -12.32 12.03
CA GLN A 20 30.24 -10.91 12.03
C GLN A 20 29.90 -10.22 10.71
N GLY A 21 30.08 -10.90 9.57
CA GLY A 21 29.69 -10.40 8.25
C GLY A 21 28.17 -10.29 8.08
N GLN A 22 27.40 -11.17 8.71
CA GLN A 22 25.95 -11.05 8.79
C GLN A 22 25.54 -9.90 9.74
N LEU A 23 26.14 -9.79 10.93
CA LEU A 23 25.79 -8.77 11.92
C LEU A 23 26.22 -7.34 11.53
N ALA A 24 27.29 -7.16 10.77
CA ALA A 24 27.76 -5.86 10.31
C ALA A 24 26.82 -5.22 9.26
N ASN A 25 25.98 -6.02 8.58
CA ASN A 25 25.08 -5.55 7.51
C ASN A 25 23.61 -5.43 7.92
N VAL A 26 23.20 -5.92 9.10
CA VAL A 26 21.79 -6.27 9.40
C VAL A 26 21.01 -5.19 10.16
N VAL A 27 21.54 -3.98 10.44
CA VAL A 27 20.81 -3.10 11.40
C VAL A 27 20.92 -1.57 11.22
N SER A 28 21.59 -1.04 10.20
CA SER A 28 21.69 0.43 10.02
C SER A 28 20.96 0.94 8.79
N TRP A 29 20.15 2.00 8.97
CA TRP A 29 19.57 2.75 7.86
C TRP A 29 20.68 3.36 6.99
N THR A 30 20.59 3.09 5.70
CA THR A 30 21.45 3.68 4.67
C THR A 30 20.63 4.69 3.89
N ALA A 31 21.10 5.93 3.80
CA ALA A 31 20.46 6.96 2.99
C ALA A 31 20.61 6.63 1.50
N LEU A 32 19.52 6.77 0.75
CA LEU A 32 19.46 6.60 -0.68
C LEU A 32 19.32 7.96 -1.36
N PRO A 33 20.16 8.25 -2.38
CA PRO A 33 19.95 9.40 -3.24
C PRO A 33 18.55 9.42 -3.84
N GLY A 34 17.81 10.52 -3.66
CA GLY A 34 16.52 10.74 -4.30
C GLY A 34 15.40 11.20 -3.37
N ALA A 35 14.27 11.58 -3.96
CA ALA A 35 13.09 12.03 -3.23
C ALA A 35 11.81 11.41 -3.78
N LEU A 36 11.08 10.66 -2.94
CA LEU A 36 9.76 10.10 -3.28
C LEU A 36 8.73 10.49 -2.22
N ASN A 37 7.47 10.60 -2.64
CA ASN A 37 6.33 10.75 -1.75
C ASN A 37 5.86 9.40 -1.20
N LYS A 38 5.97 8.34 -2.03
CA LYS A 38 5.58 6.96 -1.71
C LYS A 38 6.61 5.97 -2.23
N ILE A 39 6.88 4.93 -1.45
CA ILE A 39 7.75 3.81 -1.82
C ILE A 39 7.11 2.48 -1.42
N VAL A 40 7.17 1.50 -2.32
CA VAL A 40 6.66 0.13 -2.12
C VAL A 40 7.63 -0.91 -2.68
N ALA A 41 7.74 -2.06 -2.04
CA ALA A 41 8.70 -3.11 -2.34
C ALA A 41 7.97 -4.44 -2.59
N SER A 42 8.27 -5.08 -3.72
CA SER A 42 7.65 -6.32 -4.16
C SER A 42 8.43 -7.54 -3.69
N PRO A 43 7.78 -8.68 -3.37
CA PRO A 43 8.45 -9.94 -3.07
C PRO A 43 9.37 -10.46 -4.18
N THR A 44 9.32 -9.92 -5.41
CA THR A 44 10.22 -10.33 -6.50
C THR A 44 11.49 -9.47 -6.61
N GLY A 45 11.74 -8.57 -5.66
CA GLY A 45 12.98 -7.77 -5.61
C GLY A 45 12.94 -6.53 -6.49
N PHE A 46 11.75 -5.96 -6.67
CA PHE A 46 11.57 -4.67 -7.34
C PHE A 46 10.93 -3.67 -6.37
N VAL A 47 11.46 -2.46 -6.37
CA VAL A 47 10.97 -1.34 -5.57
C VAL A 47 10.40 -0.31 -6.52
N TRP A 48 9.27 0.27 -6.14
CA TRP A 48 8.53 1.26 -6.91
C TRP A 48 8.19 2.46 -6.05
N GLY A 49 8.04 3.61 -6.67
CA GLY A 49 7.55 4.79 -5.99
C GLY A 49 7.27 5.93 -6.94
N PHE A 50 6.74 7.02 -6.38
CA PHE A 50 6.52 8.26 -7.13
C PHE A 50 6.93 9.49 -6.32
N ASN A 51 7.40 10.53 -7.01
CA ASN A 51 7.83 11.80 -6.40
C ASN A 51 6.69 12.84 -6.31
N SER A 52 7.00 14.04 -5.83
CA SER A 52 6.05 15.16 -5.71
C SER A 52 5.51 15.70 -7.04
N ASN A 53 6.21 15.44 -8.14
CA ASN A 53 5.75 15.78 -9.50
C ASN A 53 4.82 14.69 -10.07
N GLY A 54 4.69 13.55 -9.37
CA GLY A 54 3.99 12.37 -9.84
C GLY A 54 4.79 11.51 -10.82
N ASP A 55 6.08 11.77 -11.00
CA ASP A 55 6.96 10.91 -11.80
C ASP A 55 7.10 9.56 -11.10
N VAL A 56 7.03 8.47 -11.86
CA VAL A 56 7.07 7.10 -11.33
C VAL A 56 8.46 6.52 -11.59
N TYR A 57 9.03 5.87 -10.58
CA TYR A 57 10.33 5.24 -10.67
C TYR A 57 10.28 3.80 -10.15
N THR A 58 11.16 2.97 -10.72
CA THR A 58 11.43 1.62 -10.22
C THR A 58 12.92 1.36 -10.11
N CYS A 59 13.35 0.54 -9.15
CA CYS A 59 14.69 0.00 -9.06
C CYS A 59 14.64 -1.49 -8.73
N LYS A 60 15.62 -2.23 -9.23
CA LYS A 60 15.83 -3.62 -8.82
C LYS A 60 16.63 -3.63 -7.52
N GLU A 61 16.21 -4.43 -6.55
CA GLU A 61 16.88 -4.51 -5.25
C GLU A 61 18.30 -5.09 -5.35
N PRO A 62 19.22 -4.64 -4.48
CA PRO A 62 19.09 -3.46 -3.62
C PRO A 62 19.19 -2.18 -4.47
N CYS A 63 18.37 -1.19 -4.16
CA CYS A 63 18.49 0.12 -4.79
C CYS A 63 19.76 0.83 -4.28
N ASP A 64 20.47 1.53 -5.15
CA ASP A 64 21.75 2.20 -4.82
C ASP A 64 21.73 3.71 -5.10
N GLY A 65 20.59 4.22 -5.57
CA GLY A 65 20.41 5.62 -5.98
C GLY A 65 20.79 5.90 -7.43
N GLN A 66 21.48 4.98 -8.11
CA GLN A 66 21.88 5.09 -9.51
C GLN A 66 21.04 4.18 -10.43
N ASN A 67 20.49 3.10 -9.88
CA ASN A 67 19.69 2.11 -10.61
C ASN A 67 18.18 2.42 -10.67
N TRP A 68 17.77 3.65 -10.32
CA TRP A 68 16.40 4.11 -10.51
C TRP A 68 16.09 4.36 -11.99
N LYS A 69 15.03 3.72 -12.47
CA LYS A 69 14.52 3.86 -13.82
C LYS A 69 13.20 4.63 -13.79
N TYR A 70 13.13 5.72 -14.55
CA TYR A 70 11.88 6.44 -14.81
C TYR A 70 10.92 5.57 -15.63
N ILE A 71 9.65 5.59 -15.24
CA ILE A 71 8.55 4.92 -15.92
C ILE A 71 7.52 5.98 -16.27
N GLU A 72 7.11 6.02 -17.54
CA GLU A 72 6.07 6.95 -17.98
C GLU A 72 4.78 6.75 -17.16
N PRO A 73 4.08 7.83 -16.80
CA PRO A 73 2.80 7.77 -16.12
C PRO A 73 1.74 6.90 -16.82
N PRO A 74 0.80 6.31 -16.07
CA PRO A 74 -0.37 5.66 -16.65
C PRO A 74 -1.18 6.63 -17.55
N PRO A 75 -1.79 6.14 -18.65
CA PRO A 75 -2.62 6.96 -19.52
C PRO A 75 -3.84 7.51 -18.78
N GLY A 76 -4.28 8.71 -19.20
CA GLY A 76 -5.49 9.36 -18.64
C GLY A 76 -5.35 9.87 -17.20
N ARG A 77 -4.17 9.74 -16.58
CA ARG A 77 -3.91 10.24 -15.23
C ARG A 77 -3.95 11.76 -15.18
N SER A 78 -4.75 12.29 -14.27
CA SER A 78 -4.75 13.72 -13.90
C SER A 78 -4.09 13.90 -12.54
N GLY A 79 -3.11 14.80 -12.46
CA GLY A 79 -2.40 15.13 -11.22
C GLY A 79 -1.44 14.05 -10.70
N MET A 80 -1.07 14.20 -9.42
CA MET A 80 -0.21 13.26 -8.70
C MET A 80 -0.97 11.95 -8.39
N PRO A 81 -0.31 10.78 -8.44
CA PRO A 81 -0.89 9.55 -7.91
C PRO A 81 -1.41 9.72 -6.48
N ALA A 82 -2.56 9.12 -6.19
CA ALA A 82 -3.11 9.05 -4.85
C ALA A 82 -2.33 8.04 -4.00
N ASP A 83 -2.04 6.87 -4.56
CA ASP A 83 -1.33 5.80 -3.86
C ASP A 83 -0.71 4.79 -4.84
N ILE A 84 0.17 3.92 -4.33
CA ILE A 84 0.83 2.86 -5.09
C ILE A 84 0.91 1.60 -4.23
N ALA A 85 0.72 0.43 -4.84
CA ALA A 85 0.93 -0.87 -4.22
C ALA A 85 1.52 -1.86 -5.22
N VAL A 86 2.10 -2.94 -4.72
CA VAL A 86 2.74 -4.00 -5.51
C VAL A 86 2.37 -5.36 -4.97
N ASP A 87 2.36 -6.36 -5.85
CA ASP A 87 2.40 -7.77 -5.48
C ASP A 87 3.58 -8.46 -6.19
N GLY A 88 3.57 -9.79 -6.26
CA GLY A 88 4.62 -10.56 -6.94
C GLY A 88 4.62 -10.46 -8.47
N GLU A 89 3.57 -9.94 -9.09
CA GLU A 89 3.39 -9.91 -10.54
C GLU A 89 3.30 -8.49 -11.10
N ASN A 90 2.60 -7.59 -10.41
CA ASN A 90 2.24 -6.27 -10.91
C ASN A 90 2.48 -5.16 -9.88
N VAL A 91 2.74 -3.96 -10.41
CA VAL A 91 2.59 -2.68 -9.71
C VAL A 91 1.25 -2.06 -10.07
N TYR A 92 0.62 -1.40 -9.10
CA TYR A 92 -0.69 -0.78 -9.21
C TYR A 92 -0.59 0.67 -8.76
N ILE A 93 -0.99 1.60 -9.61
CA ILE A 93 -1.01 3.03 -9.29
C ILE A 93 -2.46 3.49 -9.22
N LEU A 94 -2.86 4.05 -8.08
CA LEU A 94 -4.17 4.66 -7.85
C LEU A 94 -4.08 6.16 -8.13
N TYR A 95 -5.02 6.72 -8.89
CA TYR A 95 -5.02 8.11 -9.31
C TYR A 95 -6.43 8.58 -9.74
N THR A 96 -6.57 9.87 -10.02
CA THR A 96 -7.82 10.41 -10.59
C THR A 96 -7.75 10.46 -12.11
N THR A 97 -8.78 9.93 -12.79
CA THR A 97 -9.03 10.19 -14.21
C THR A 97 -10.15 11.20 -14.36
N THR A 98 -10.17 11.84 -15.52
CA THR A 98 -11.16 12.84 -15.86
C THR A 98 -12.06 12.31 -16.99
N VAL A 99 -13.35 12.19 -16.74
CA VAL A 99 -14.35 11.75 -17.73
C VAL A 99 -15.34 12.84 -18.03
N SER A 100 -15.72 12.94 -19.30
CA SER A 100 -16.78 13.82 -19.76
C SER A 100 -18.13 13.15 -19.54
N SER A 101 -18.98 13.73 -18.70
CA SER A 101 -20.34 13.25 -18.44
C SER A 101 -21.35 14.34 -18.76
N PRO A 102 -22.53 14.02 -19.32
CA PRO A 102 -23.60 15.00 -19.42
C PRO A 102 -23.95 15.54 -18.03
N SER A 103 -24.13 16.86 -17.90
CA SER A 103 -24.59 17.41 -16.62
C SER A 103 -25.98 16.90 -16.29
N LEU A 104 -26.09 16.13 -15.20
CA LEU A 104 -27.38 15.67 -14.70
C LEU A 104 -28.01 16.69 -13.76
N ALA A 105 -27.31 17.76 -13.37
CA ALA A 105 -27.85 18.75 -12.46
C ALA A 105 -29.10 19.43 -13.04
N GLY A 106 -30.15 19.54 -12.23
CA GLY A 106 -31.39 20.24 -12.60
C GLY A 106 -32.64 19.49 -12.19
N LYS A 107 -33.78 19.88 -12.77
CA LYS A 107 -35.09 19.27 -12.49
C LYS A 107 -35.29 17.99 -13.28
N TRP A 108 -35.86 16.97 -12.65
CA TRP A 108 -36.16 15.67 -13.25
C TRP A 108 -37.55 15.20 -12.83
N THR A 109 -38.17 14.40 -13.69
CA THR A 109 -39.50 13.84 -13.48
C THR A 109 -39.45 12.35 -13.81
N PHE A 110 -40.16 11.52 -13.04
CA PHE A 110 -40.37 10.13 -13.46
C PHE A 110 -41.33 10.07 -14.65
N LEU A 111 -41.09 9.17 -15.60
CA LEU A 111 -41.83 9.08 -16.88
C LEU A 111 -43.36 8.90 -16.71
N ASN A 112 -43.81 8.42 -15.55
CA ASN A 112 -45.24 8.30 -15.22
C ASN A 112 -45.85 9.58 -14.63
N GLY A 113 -45.10 10.69 -14.58
CA GLY A 113 -45.55 12.00 -14.09
C GLY A 113 -45.86 12.06 -12.58
N THR A 114 -45.64 10.96 -11.85
CA THR A 114 -46.05 10.81 -10.46
C THR A 114 -45.20 11.62 -9.49
N GLU A 115 -43.94 11.89 -9.84
CA GLU A 115 -42.98 12.59 -8.97
C GLU A 115 -41.97 13.41 -9.77
N SER A 116 -41.74 14.64 -9.30
CA SER A 116 -40.68 15.54 -9.77
C SER A 116 -39.72 15.83 -8.64
N GLY A 117 -38.47 16.18 -8.98
CA GLY A 117 -37.42 16.45 -8.03
C GLY A 117 -36.22 17.12 -8.67
N ASP A 118 -35.20 17.37 -7.87
CA ASP A 118 -33.93 17.93 -8.33
C ASP A 118 -32.84 16.85 -8.27
N ILE A 119 -32.03 16.76 -9.33
CA ILE A 119 -30.77 16.02 -9.31
C ILE A 119 -29.64 16.98 -9.00
N VAL A 120 -28.80 16.59 -8.04
CA VAL A 120 -27.49 17.18 -7.79
C VAL A 120 -26.44 16.15 -8.17
N GLN A 121 -25.47 16.54 -9.00
CA GLN A 121 -24.33 15.71 -9.39
C GLN A 121 -23.07 16.17 -8.63
N SER A 122 -22.37 15.24 -7.99
CA SER A 122 -21.13 15.49 -7.25
C SER A 122 -20.16 14.34 -7.49
N GLY A 123 -19.04 14.64 -8.17
CA GLY A 123 -18.10 13.62 -8.62
C GLY A 123 -18.81 12.53 -9.42
N ASN A 124 -18.52 11.27 -9.09
CA ASN A 124 -19.07 10.11 -9.78
C ASN A 124 -20.46 9.68 -9.26
N THR A 125 -21.15 10.55 -8.52
CA THR A 125 -22.46 10.28 -7.95
C THR A 125 -23.46 11.36 -8.34
N TRP A 126 -24.72 10.98 -8.45
CA TRP A 126 -25.84 11.88 -8.57
C TRP A 126 -26.92 11.49 -7.58
N THR A 127 -27.62 12.47 -7.03
CA THR A 127 -28.71 12.25 -6.08
C THR A 127 -29.95 12.97 -6.56
N PHE A 128 -31.01 12.21 -6.80
CA PHE A 128 -32.36 12.71 -7.03
C PHE A 128 -33.07 12.88 -5.68
N THR A 129 -33.57 14.09 -5.44
CA THR A 129 -34.39 14.42 -4.27
C THR A 129 -35.79 14.83 -4.74
N PRO A 130 -36.85 14.09 -4.38
CA PRO A 130 -38.22 14.44 -4.71
C PRO A 130 -38.62 15.82 -4.15
N SER A 131 -39.29 16.66 -4.95
CA SER A 131 -39.81 17.96 -4.51
C SER A 131 -40.93 17.83 -3.47
N ASN A 132 -41.62 16.69 -3.44
CA ASN A 132 -42.60 16.35 -2.41
C ASN A 132 -42.18 15.06 -1.68
N PRO A 133 -41.46 15.18 -0.55
CA PRO A 133 -41.00 14.03 0.23
C PRO A 133 -42.16 13.14 0.72
N ALA A 134 -43.34 13.72 0.97
CA ALA A 134 -44.51 12.98 1.42
C ALA A 134 -45.09 12.09 0.31
N ALA A 135 -44.97 12.48 -0.97
CA ALA A 135 -45.38 11.64 -2.10
C ALA A 135 -44.42 10.44 -2.25
N ALA A 136 -43.11 10.67 -2.22
CA ALA A 136 -42.10 9.62 -2.31
C ALA A 136 -42.16 8.62 -1.14
N SER A 137 -42.47 9.12 0.06
CA SER A 137 -42.66 8.25 1.23
C SER A 137 -43.82 7.25 1.07
N ARG A 138 -44.82 7.52 0.22
CA ARG A 138 -45.90 6.55 -0.09
C ARG A 138 -45.39 5.34 -0.87
N PHE A 139 -44.28 5.50 -1.59
CA PHE A 139 -43.57 4.43 -2.27
C PHE A 139 -42.40 3.87 -1.45
N GLY A 140 -42.24 4.34 -0.20
CA GLY A 140 -41.31 3.79 0.77
C GLY A 140 -39.87 4.30 0.67
N TRP A 141 -39.58 5.32 -0.15
CA TRP A 141 -38.21 5.85 -0.33
C TRP A 141 -38.16 7.38 -0.25
N THR A 142 -36.98 7.93 0.07
CA THR A 142 -36.82 9.40 0.24
C THR A 142 -35.82 10.07 -0.69
N LYS A 143 -34.90 9.30 -1.28
CA LYS A 143 -33.96 9.75 -2.31
C LYS A 143 -33.55 8.57 -3.20
N LEU A 144 -33.10 8.87 -4.40
CA LEU A 144 -32.47 7.91 -5.30
C LEU A 144 -31.05 8.38 -5.59
N THR A 145 -30.06 7.55 -5.31
CA THR A 145 -28.65 7.88 -5.55
C THR A 145 -28.10 6.95 -6.62
N GLY A 146 -27.51 7.51 -7.67
CA GLY A 146 -26.73 6.78 -8.66
C GLY A 146 -25.24 7.01 -8.48
N THR A 147 -24.46 5.96 -8.69
CA THR A 147 -23.00 5.97 -8.77
C THR A 147 -22.62 5.41 -10.13
N PHE A 148 -21.88 6.15 -10.94
CA PHE A 148 -21.47 5.64 -12.24
C PHE A 148 -20.56 4.43 -12.10
N ASP A 149 -20.65 3.53 -13.07
CA ASP A 149 -19.71 2.44 -13.20
C ASP A 149 -18.32 3.02 -13.44
N PRO A 150 -17.28 2.34 -12.97
CA PRO A 150 -15.92 2.61 -13.36
C PRO A 150 -15.71 2.91 -14.86
N GLY A 151 -15.25 4.13 -15.19
CA GLY A 151 -14.86 4.50 -16.56
C GLY A 151 -16.06 4.89 -17.44
N SER A 152 -17.26 4.85 -16.87
CA SER A 152 -18.50 5.14 -17.56
C SER A 152 -19.02 6.51 -17.15
N ALA A 153 -19.49 7.26 -18.13
CA ALA A 153 -20.21 8.50 -17.91
C ALA A 153 -21.73 8.35 -18.09
N THR A 154 -22.18 7.14 -18.45
CA THR A 154 -23.55 6.85 -18.88
C THR A 154 -24.11 5.57 -18.29
N THR A 155 -23.36 4.79 -17.54
CA THR A 155 -23.86 3.57 -16.88
C THR A 155 -23.44 3.57 -15.43
N GLY A 156 -24.17 2.87 -14.57
CA GLY A 156 -23.83 2.78 -13.16
C GLY A 156 -24.78 1.94 -12.34
N LYS A 157 -24.64 2.02 -11.02
CA LYS A 157 -25.54 1.44 -10.03
C LYS A 157 -26.33 2.55 -9.33
N GLN A 158 -27.64 2.38 -9.24
CA GLN A 158 -28.53 3.24 -8.48
C GLN A 158 -29.14 2.49 -7.30
N LEU A 159 -29.43 3.22 -6.23
CA LEU A 159 -29.97 2.72 -4.99
C LEU A 159 -31.03 3.67 -4.45
N TYR A 160 -32.23 3.14 -4.24
CA TYR A 160 -33.29 3.84 -3.53
C TYR A 160 -33.00 3.82 -2.03
N ASN A 161 -33.23 4.95 -1.37
CA ASN A 161 -33.00 5.05 0.07
C ASN A 161 -34.21 4.52 0.86
N TYR A 162 -34.21 3.20 1.10
CA TYR A 162 -35.13 2.52 2.01
C TYR A 162 -34.47 1.28 2.63
N PRO A 163 -34.94 0.79 3.80
CA PRO A 163 -34.37 -0.40 4.43
C PRO A 163 -34.48 -1.65 3.55
N GLY A 164 -33.36 -2.31 3.26
CA GLY A 164 -33.32 -3.53 2.43
C GLY A 164 -33.24 -3.30 0.93
N ALA A 165 -33.05 -2.06 0.47
CA ALA A 165 -32.86 -1.77 -0.95
C ALA A 165 -31.61 -2.46 -1.53
N THR A 166 -31.76 -3.08 -2.70
CA THR A 166 -30.65 -3.68 -3.45
C THR A 166 -30.19 -2.76 -4.58
N PRO A 167 -28.88 -2.57 -4.79
CA PRO A 167 -28.36 -1.80 -5.92
C PRO A 167 -28.78 -2.39 -7.26
N MET A 168 -29.12 -1.54 -8.22
CA MET A 168 -29.58 -1.94 -9.54
C MET A 168 -28.88 -1.12 -10.63
N SER A 169 -28.72 -1.67 -11.83
CA SER A 169 -28.03 -0.93 -12.91
C SER A 169 -28.91 0.21 -13.44
N PHE A 170 -28.29 1.30 -13.89
CA PHE A 170 -28.90 2.36 -14.69
C PHE A 170 -28.08 2.63 -15.96
N THR A 171 -28.74 3.20 -16.97
CA THR A 171 -28.10 3.78 -18.16
C THR A 171 -28.60 5.19 -18.39
N ILE A 172 -27.77 6.04 -19.00
CA ILE A 172 -28.07 7.41 -19.40
C ILE A 172 -28.03 7.45 -20.91
N ASP A 173 -29.03 8.07 -21.52
CA ASP A 173 -29.03 8.27 -22.97
C ASP A 173 -27.86 9.17 -23.42
N SER A 174 -27.54 9.10 -24.71
CA SER A 174 -26.46 9.89 -25.31
C SER A 174 -26.69 11.40 -25.26
N THR A 175 -27.89 11.85 -24.90
CA THR A 175 -28.27 13.25 -24.78
C THR A 175 -28.21 13.77 -23.34
N GLY A 176 -27.99 12.89 -22.35
CA GLY A 176 -28.04 13.23 -20.93
C GLY A 176 -29.44 13.56 -20.40
N LYS A 177 -30.51 13.21 -21.12
CA LYS A 177 -31.90 13.64 -20.82
C LYS A 177 -32.75 12.53 -20.21
N SER A 178 -32.28 11.29 -20.22
CA SER A 178 -32.99 10.14 -19.67
C SER A 178 -32.04 9.27 -18.87
N ILE A 179 -32.44 8.89 -17.66
CA ILE A 179 -31.78 7.90 -16.81
C ILE A 179 -32.76 6.73 -16.66
N VAL A 180 -32.39 5.57 -17.17
CA VAL A 180 -33.21 4.35 -17.19
C VAL A 180 -32.62 3.32 -16.24
N GLY A 181 -33.39 2.96 -15.21
CA GLY A 181 -33.09 1.84 -14.33
C GLY A 181 -33.39 0.50 -14.98
N SER A 182 -32.63 -0.54 -14.60
CA SER A 182 -32.87 -1.94 -14.98
C SER A 182 -34.23 -2.51 -14.53
N ASN A 183 -34.93 -1.83 -13.62
CA ASN A 183 -36.31 -2.14 -13.22
C ASN A 183 -37.36 -1.48 -14.12
N GLY A 184 -36.94 -0.81 -15.19
CA GLY A 184 -37.81 -0.05 -16.09
C GLY A 184 -38.21 1.35 -15.59
N GLY A 185 -37.80 1.73 -14.37
CA GLY A 185 -38.03 3.08 -13.85
C GLY A 185 -37.17 4.09 -14.60
N THR A 186 -37.82 5.10 -15.19
CA THR A 186 -37.12 6.11 -15.98
C THR A 186 -37.33 7.50 -15.40
N LEU A 187 -36.23 8.19 -15.14
CA LEU A 187 -36.16 9.61 -14.87
C LEU A 187 -35.87 10.33 -16.18
N THR A 188 -36.70 11.29 -16.54
CA THR A 188 -36.43 12.20 -17.64
C THR A 188 -36.15 13.58 -17.09
N ARG A 189 -35.17 14.27 -17.69
CA ARG A 189 -34.87 15.65 -17.35
C ARG A 189 -36.16 16.42 -17.56
N SER A 190 -36.63 17.05 -16.48
CA SER A 190 -37.89 17.77 -16.49
C SER A 190 -37.73 18.86 -17.52
N THR A 191 -38.41 18.68 -18.65
CA THR A 191 -38.69 19.74 -19.57
C THR A 191 -39.80 20.65 -19.02
N ALA A 192 -39.88 20.84 -17.70
CA ALA A 192 -40.41 22.07 -17.14
C ALA A 192 -39.43 23.17 -17.59
N TYR A 193 -39.56 23.53 -18.85
CA TYR A 193 -38.84 24.56 -19.55
C TYR A 193 -39.01 25.84 -18.73
N THR A 194 -38.05 26.12 -17.85
CA THR A 194 -37.90 27.41 -17.18
C THR A 194 -37.28 28.44 -18.10
N GLY A 195 -36.84 28.03 -19.30
CA GLY A 195 -36.63 28.91 -20.42
C GLY A 195 -37.87 29.78 -20.61
N GLY A 196 -37.68 31.09 -20.44
CA GLY A 196 -38.72 32.07 -20.60
C GLY A 196 -39.41 31.93 -21.97
N ILE A 197 -40.66 32.35 -22.03
CA ILE A 197 -41.34 32.59 -23.29
C ILE A 197 -40.97 34.00 -23.73
N THR A 198 -40.37 34.13 -24.91
CA THR A 198 -40.25 35.44 -25.55
C THR A 198 -41.53 35.70 -26.32
N ASP A 199 -42.25 36.74 -25.94
CA ASP A 199 -43.42 37.24 -26.67
C ASP A 199 -42.97 37.85 -28.02
N LEU A 200 -43.41 37.26 -29.14
CA LEU A 200 -43.17 37.75 -30.49
C LEU A 200 -44.36 38.57 -31.04
N GLY A 201 -45.42 38.71 -30.26
CA GLY A 201 -46.61 39.49 -30.52
C GLY A 201 -47.71 38.74 -31.25
N CYS A 202 -48.78 39.48 -31.56
CA CYS A 202 -49.94 38.98 -32.25
C CYS A 202 -49.84 39.11 -33.77
N TRP A 203 -50.16 38.03 -34.46
CA TRP A 203 -50.09 37.91 -35.92
C TRP A 203 -51.39 37.37 -36.47
N LYS A 204 -51.84 37.97 -37.57
CA LYS A 204 -53.08 37.54 -38.23
C LYS A 204 -52.91 36.12 -38.77
N ASP A 205 -54.00 35.39 -38.79
CA ASP A 205 -54.09 34.05 -39.35
C ASP A 205 -55.18 33.98 -40.43
N GLY A 206 -55.16 32.92 -41.24
CA GLY A 206 -56.13 32.73 -42.32
C GLY A 206 -56.36 31.24 -42.62
N GLY A 207 -57.28 30.96 -43.54
CA GLY A 207 -57.64 29.57 -43.91
C GLY A 207 -56.45 28.73 -44.39
N ASP A 208 -55.47 29.37 -45.03
CA ASP A 208 -54.15 28.80 -45.32
C ASP A 208 -53.15 29.18 -44.21
N ARG A 209 -53.33 28.54 -43.05
CA ARG A 209 -52.72 28.83 -41.75
C ARG A 209 -51.28 29.37 -41.79
N ALA A 210 -51.00 30.40 -40.99
CA ALA A 210 -49.66 30.97 -40.81
C ALA A 210 -48.73 30.05 -39.99
N LEU A 211 -49.32 29.33 -39.03
CA LEU A 211 -48.70 28.23 -38.29
C LEU A 211 -49.63 27.02 -38.40
N ALA A 212 -49.12 25.92 -38.94
CA ALA A 212 -49.92 24.75 -39.29
C ALA A 212 -49.30 23.44 -38.77
N GLY A 213 -48.35 23.53 -37.84
CA GLY A 213 -47.82 22.39 -37.11
C GLY A 213 -48.77 21.90 -36.03
N PRO A 214 -48.62 20.64 -35.59
CA PRO A 214 -49.44 20.03 -34.54
C PRO A 214 -49.29 20.80 -33.21
N PRO A 215 -50.18 20.63 -32.22
CA PRO A 215 -51.28 19.69 -32.20
C PRO A 215 -52.56 20.20 -32.88
N GLY A 216 -52.71 21.51 -33.09
CA GLY A 216 -53.95 22.10 -33.60
C GLY A 216 -55.16 21.94 -32.68
N GLN A 217 -54.92 21.61 -31.41
CA GLN A 217 -55.94 21.28 -30.40
C GLN A 217 -56.11 22.41 -29.39
N TYR A 218 -57.32 22.55 -28.86
CA TYR A 218 -57.70 23.51 -27.81
C TYR A 218 -57.27 23.05 -26.41
N GLY A 219 -57.31 23.96 -25.43
CA GLY A 219 -57.00 23.68 -24.02
C GLY A 219 -55.56 23.95 -23.60
N TYR A 220 -54.75 24.52 -24.50
CA TYR A 220 -53.36 24.87 -24.21
C TYR A 220 -53.23 26.28 -23.64
N THR A 221 -52.21 26.44 -22.80
CA THR A 221 -51.67 27.74 -22.37
C THR A 221 -50.40 28.02 -23.17
N PRO A 222 -49.85 29.25 -23.15
CA PRO A 222 -48.53 29.51 -23.72
C PRO A 222 -47.47 28.53 -23.19
N GLN A 223 -47.51 28.21 -21.90
CA GLN A 223 -46.57 27.28 -21.27
C GLN A 223 -46.74 25.84 -21.77
N THR A 224 -47.95 25.31 -21.83
CA THR A 224 -48.16 23.92 -22.29
C THR A 224 -48.01 23.79 -23.81
N CYS A 225 -48.26 24.86 -24.57
CA CYS A 225 -47.99 24.89 -26.01
C CYS A 225 -46.48 24.97 -26.31
N LYS A 226 -45.72 25.73 -25.50
CA LYS A 226 -44.25 25.72 -25.52
C LYS A 226 -43.69 24.32 -25.33
N GLU A 227 -44.17 23.62 -24.30
CA GLU A 227 -43.75 22.25 -24.00
C GLU A 227 -43.96 21.33 -25.20
N PHE A 228 -45.12 21.43 -25.86
CA PHE A 228 -45.39 20.66 -27.08
C PHE A 228 -44.48 21.08 -28.24
N ALA A 229 -44.25 22.38 -28.46
CA ALA A 229 -43.40 22.91 -29.52
C ALA A 229 -41.98 22.33 -29.43
N LEU A 230 -41.41 22.40 -28.25
CA LEU A 230 -40.05 21.92 -28.01
C LEU A 230 -39.97 20.39 -28.09
N SER A 231 -41.03 19.65 -27.69
CA SER A 231 -41.13 18.20 -27.93
C SER A 231 -41.13 17.81 -29.42
N ARG A 232 -41.51 18.76 -30.30
CA ARG A 232 -41.49 18.61 -31.77
C ARG A 232 -40.23 19.19 -32.41
N GLY A 233 -39.24 19.60 -31.62
CA GLY A 233 -37.99 20.15 -32.12
C GLY A 233 -38.11 21.53 -32.74
N THR A 234 -39.15 22.31 -32.39
CA THR A 234 -39.31 23.70 -32.83
C THR A 234 -39.41 24.63 -31.62
N ASP A 235 -38.86 25.82 -31.77
CA ASP A 235 -38.87 26.89 -30.79
C ASP A 235 -39.98 27.91 -31.04
N ILE A 236 -40.71 27.84 -32.16
CA ILE A 236 -41.77 28.79 -32.48
C ILE A 236 -43.13 28.11 -32.38
N PHE A 237 -44.04 28.76 -31.66
CA PHE A 237 -45.43 28.32 -31.54
C PHE A 237 -46.38 29.51 -31.40
N GLY A 238 -47.64 29.26 -31.72
CA GLY A 238 -48.73 30.22 -31.57
C GLY A 238 -49.88 29.61 -30.78
N VAL A 239 -50.49 30.42 -29.93
CA VAL A 239 -51.75 30.08 -29.28
C VAL A 239 -52.84 30.95 -29.90
N GLN A 240 -53.89 30.30 -30.42
CA GLN A 240 -55.04 30.92 -31.07
C GLN A 240 -56.30 30.69 -30.23
N ASP A 241 -57.26 31.62 -30.36
CA ASP A 241 -58.65 31.57 -29.86
C ASP A 241 -58.97 30.46 -28.83
N GLY A 242 -59.01 30.82 -27.55
CA GLY A 242 -59.41 29.87 -26.49
C GLY A 242 -58.35 28.80 -26.14
N GLY A 243 -57.13 28.92 -26.68
CA GLY A 243 -56.03 28.01 -26.32
C GLY A 243 -55.74 26.92 -27.35
N GLN A 244 -56.06 27.15 -28.63
CA GLN A 244 -55.65 26.29 -29.73
C GLN A 244 -54.16 26.43 -30.00
N CYS A 245 -53.39 25.34 -29.82
CA CYS A 245 -51.94 25.36 -29.99
C CYS A 245 -51.53 24.98 -31.41
N PHE A 246 -50.65 25.79 -32.02
CA PHE A 246 -50.02 25.52 -33.31
C PHE A 246 -48.51 25.67 -33.20
N THR A 247 -47.74 24.67 -33.60
CA THR A 247 -46.28 24.80 -33.69
C THR A 247 -45.85 25.19 -35.09
N LYS A 248 -44.64 25.74 -35.23
CA LYS A 248 -44.04 25.95 -36.54
C LYS A 248 -43.63 24.61 -37.16
N LYS A 249 -43.97 24.39 -38.42
CA LYS A 249 -43.37 23.34 -39.25
C LYS A 249 -42.58 23.96 -40.41
N ALA A 250 -41.88 23.11 -41.18
CA ALA A 250 -41.14 23.56 -42.35
C ALA A 250 -42.07 24.28 -43.36
N GLY A 251 -41.65 25.47 -43.80
CA GLY A 251 -42.43 26.32 -44.73
C GLY A 251 -43.41 27.29 -44.06
N ASP A 252 -43.70 27.12 -42.76
CA ASP A 252 -44.57 28.05 -42.05
C ASP A 252 -43.89 29.41 -41.86
N ASN A 253 -44.69 30.47 -41.98
CA ASN A 253 -44.29 31.83 -41.66
C ASN A 253 -45.41 32.50 -40.85
N TYR A 254 -45.21 32.62 -39.54
CA TYR A 254 -46.20 33.24 -38.66
C TYR A 254 -46.47 34.71 -39.00
N GLN A 255 -45.56 35.38 -39.73
CA GLN A 255 -45.70 36.76 -40.15
C GLN A 255 -46.49 36.93 -41.47
N LYS A 256 -46.90 35.82 -42.09
CA LYS A 256 -47.51 35.76 -43.44
C LYS A 256 -48.64 36.77 -43.67
N TYR A 257 -49.54 36.94 -42.72
CA TYR A 257 -50.70 37.83 -42.85
C TYR A 257 -50.51 39.21 -42.18
N GLY A 258 -49.29 39.49 -41.74
CA GLY A 258 -48.93 40.74 -41.08
C GLY A 258 -49.30 40.78 -39.60
N LYS A 259 -48.67 41.74 -38.92
CA LYS A 259 -48.88 41.97 -37.49
C LYS A 259 -50.28 42.52 -37.24
N ALA A 260 -50.93 42.05 -36.18
CA ALA A 260 -52.21 42.61 -35.77
C ALA A 260 -52.03 43.90 -34.96
N THR A 261 -53.01 44.79 -35.06
CA THR A 261 -53.09 46.04 -34.30
C THR A 261 -54.13 45.87 -33.19
N GLY A 262 -53.78 46.21 -31.95
CA GLY A 262 -54.70 46.14 -30.81
C GLY A 262 -54.20 45.24 -29.68
N GLN A 263 -55.12 44.87 -28.78
CA GLN A 263 -54.80 43.99 -27.65
C GLN A 263 -54.43 42.59 -28.15
N CYS A 264 -53.43 42.00 -27.51
CA CYS A 264 -52.92 40.67 -27.82
C CYS A 264 -53.16 39.75 -26.63
N PRO A 265 -54.31 39.04 -26.57
CA PRO A 265 -54.58 38.13 -25.47
C PRO A 265 -53.57 36.99 -25.46
N GLU A 266 -53.17 36.51 -24.28
CA GLU A 266 -52.16 35.45 -24.13
C GLU A 266 -52.49 34.17 -24.91
N ARG A 267 -53.79 33.88 -25.10
CA ARG A 267 -54.28 32.70 -25.85
C ARG A 267 -54.74 33.04 -27.27
N GLY A 268 -54.30 34.17 -27.81
CA GLY A 268 -54.74 34.67 -29.09
C GLY A 268 -56.24 34.99 -29.13
N ALA A 269 -56.77 35.12 -30.33
CA ALA A 269 -58.19 35.36 -30.60
C ALA A 269 -58.57 34.70 -31.94
N ALA A 270 -59.83 34.81 -32.35
CA ALA A 270 -60.29 34.30 -33.64
C ALA A 270 -59.40 34.82 -34.79
N TRP A 271 -58.81 33.90 -35.55
CA TRP A 271 -57.86 34.19 -36.63
C TRP A 271 -56.66 35.05 -36.21
N LEU A 272 -56.24 34.93 -34.96
CA LEU A 272 -55.15 35.69 -34.39
C LEU A 272 -54.27 34.78 -33.52
N ASN A 273 -53.04 34.56 -33.99
CA ASN A 273 -52.03 33.83 -33.24
C ASN A 273 -51.26 34.79 -32.33
N HIS A 274 -51.27 34.54 -31.02
CA HIS A 274 -50.24 35.09 -30.14
C HIS A 274 -49.02 34.19 -30.27
N VAL A 275 -47.96 34.70 -30.90
CA VAL A 275 -46.78 33.92 -31.27
C VAL A 275 -45.70 34.13 -30.24
N TYR A 276 -45.04 33.04 -29.92
CA TYR A 276 -44.04 32.95 -28.88
C TYR A 276 -42.81 32.23 -29.41
N GLN A 277 -41.64 32.63 -28.91
CA GLN A 277 -40.42 31.85 -29.04
C GLN A 277 -40.08 31.24 -27.70
N ALA A 278 -39.88 29.93 -27.73
CA ALA A 278 -39.42 29.15 -26.62
C ALA A 278 -37.90 29.32 -26.45
N ALA A 279 -37.46 29.77 -25.29
CA ALA A 279 -36.07 29.59 -24.91
C ALA A 279 -35.83 28.10 -24.56
N GLN A 280 -34.87 27.47 -25.23
CA GLN A 280 -34.31 26.22 -24.72
C GLN A 280 -33.45 26.55 -23.49
N GLU A 281 -33.61 25.81 -22.40
CA GLU A 281 -32.59 25.81 -21.35
C GLU A 281 -31.25 25.43 -22.00
N PRO A 282 -30.12 26.06 -21.62
CA PRO A 282 -28.83 25.61 -22.08
C PRO A 282 -28.71 24.12 -21.74
N ASP A 283 -28.44 23.28 -22.75
CA ASP A 283 -27.92 21.95 -22.48
C ASP A 283 -26.67 22.19 -21.65
N ALA A 284 -26.74 21.82 -20.37
CA ALA A 284 -25.62 21.97 -19.47
C ALA A 284 -24.55 21.05 -20.06
N GLY A 285 -23.54 21.68 -20.69
CA GLY A 285 -22.54 20.99 -21.48
C GLY A 285 -21.87 19.88 -20.68
N PRO A 286 -21.07 19.03 -21.35
CA PRO A 286 -20.36 17.96 -20.68
C PRO A 286 -19.63 18.49 -19.44
N VAL A 287 -20.01 17.98 -18.28
CA VAL A 287 -19.34 18.22 -17.01
C VAL A 287 -18.17 17.27 -16.94
N THR A 288 -17.02 17.85 -16.68
CA THR A 288 -15.80 17.13 -16.38
C THR A 288 -15.88 16.56 -14.97
N VAL A 289 -15.99 15.23 -14.87
CA VAL A 289 -16.07 14.51 -13.60
C VAL A 289 -14.73 13.85 -13.31
N ASN A 290 -14.20 14.07 -12.10
CA ASN A 290 -13.05 13.33 -11.61
C ASN A 290 -13.53 12.02 -10.96
N GLN A 291 -12.95 10.91 -11.40
CA GLN A 291 -13.20 9.58 -10.84
C GLN A 291 -11.90 8.96 -10.36
N LEU A 292 -11.97 8.13 -9.32
CA LEU A 292 -10.82 7.37 -8.85
C LEU A 292 -10.60 6.17 -9.77
N SER A 293 -9.36 5.90 -10.16
CA SER A 293 -8.99 4.81 -11.06
C SER A 293 -7.62 4.28 -10.73
N PHE A 294 -7.32 3.07 -11.17
CA PHE A 294 -5.98 2.50 -11.09
C PHE A 294 -5.60 1.84 -12.39
N SER A 295 -4.29 1.81 -12.66
CA SER A 295 -3.71 1.02 -13.74
C SER A 295 -2.66 0.09 -13.16
N MET A 296 -2.46 -1.03 -13.83
CA MET A 296 -1.45 -2.02 -13.46
C MET A 296 -0.42 -2.21 -14.58
N ARG A 297 0.78 -2.63 -14.20
CA ARG A 297 1.88 -2.96 -15.10
C ARG A 297 2.71 -4.10 -14.48
N PRO A 298 3.37 -4.95 -15.29
CA PRO A 298 4.34 -5.92 -14.76
C PRO A 298 5.33 -5.28 -13.79
N VAL A 299 5.55 -5.94 -12.66
CA VAL A 299 6.33 -5.43 -11.52
C VAL A 299 7.82 -5.26 -11.84
N ASP A 300 8.32 -5.95 -12.88
CA ASP A 300 9.68 -5.81 -13.39
C ASP A 300 9.91 -4.51 -14.20
N GLY A 301 8.85 -3.72 -14.39
CA GLY A 301 8.88 -2.48 -15.17
C GLY A 301 8.84 -2.73 -16.68
N GLY A 302 8.65 -3.96 -17.13
CA GLY A 302 8.36 -4.32 -18.52
C GLY A 302 6.93 -3.96 -18.94
N GLY A 303 6.60 -4.24 -20.20
CA GLY A 303 5.24 -4.09 -20.73
C GLY A 303 4.70 -2.65 -20.82
N ASN A 304 3.39 -2.54 -21.01
CA ASN A 304 2.63 -1.29 -21.01
C ASN A 304 1.69 -1.24 -19.80
N TRP A 305 1.29 -0.03 -19.40
CA TRP A 305 0.21 0.13 -18.44
C TRP A 305 -1.10 -0.44 -19.00
N SER A 306 -1.91 -1.05 -18.15
CA SER A 306 -3.29 -1.35 -18.47
C SER A 306 -4.09 -0.06 -18.68
N GLU A 307 -5.16 -0.15 -19.45
CA GLU A 307 -6.20 0.89 -19.47
C GLU A 307 -6.68 1.21 -18.04
N PRO A 308 -7.07 2.47 -17.76
CA PRO A 308 -7.54 2.86 -16.43
C PRO A 308 -8.76 2.06 -16.01
N LYS A 309 -8.64 1.35 -14.88
CA LYS A 309 -9.73 0.63 -14.24
C LYS A 309 -10.28 1.50 -13.13
N ALA A 310 -11.50 1.99 -13.28
CA ALA A 310 -12.05 2.87 -12.27
C ALA A 310 -12.53 2.13 -11.00
N VAL A 311 -12.61 2.88 -9.92
CA VAL A 311 -13.01 2.42 -8.59
C VAL A 311 -14.39 3.03 -8.27
N PRO A 312 -15.37 2.24 -7.83
CA PRO A 312 -16.69 2.75 -7.48
C PRO A 312 -16.66 3.73 -6.30
N GLY A 313 -17.60 4.67 -6.31
CA GLY A 313 -17.79 5.66 -5.24
C GLY A 313 -17.05 6.99 -5.48
N THR A 314 -17.13 7.86 -4.49
CA THR A 314 -16.46 9.17 -4.52
C THR A 314 -15.02 9.04 -4.03
N PRO A 315 -14.03 9.71 -4.64
CA PRO A 315 -12.68 9.74 -4.12
C PRO A 315 -12.65 10.17 -2.65
N SER A 316 -12.05 9.36 -1.79
CA SER A 316 -11.72 9.76 -0.42
C SER A 316 -10.76 10.96 -0.45
N ALA A 317 -10.75 11.77 0.61
CA ALA A 317 -9.75 12.84 0.76
C ALA A 317 -8.31 12.28 0.78
N THR A 318 -8.14 11.05 1.26
CA THR A 318 -6.86 10.31 1.28
C THR A 318 -7.09 8.88 0.80
N PRO A 319 -7.24 8.65 -0.52
CA PRO A 319 -7.51 7.32 -1.05
C PRO A 319 -6.24 6.48 -0.98
N SER A 320 -6.36 5.23 -0.54
CA SER A 320 -5.27 4.25 -0.49
C SER A 320 -5.63 2.97 -1.23
N ILE A 321 -4.63 2.31 -1.80
CA ILE A 321 -4.77 1.00 -2.47
C ILE A 321 -4.00 -0.04 -1.67
N ASN A 322 -4.68 -1.13 -1.30
CA ASN A 322 -4.13 -2.24 -0.54
C ASN A 322 -4.37 -3.55 -1.29
N ILE A 323 -3.41 -4.45 -1.27
CA ILE A 323 -3.39 -5.62 -2.16
C ILE A 323 -3.01 -6.87 -1.37
N THR A 324 -3.76 -7.95 -1.57
CA THR A 324 -3.42 -9.31 -1.15
C THR A 324 -3.09 -10.13 -2.40
N ASP A 325 -2.79 -11.42 -2.30
CA ASP A 325 -2.49 -12.23 -3.50
C ASP A 325 -3.66 -12.25 -4.49
N GLN A 326 -4.90 -12.24 -3.98
CA GLN A 326 -6.11 -12.46 -4.78
C GLN A 326 -7.03 -11.24 -4.89
N PHE A 327 -6.84 -10.21 -4.07
CA PHE A 327 -7.76 -9.09 -3.99
C PHE A 327 -7.06 -7.73 -4.01
N ILE A 328 -7.78 -6.73 -4.51
CA ILE A 328 -7.44 -5.31 -4.47
C ILE A 328 -8.50 -4.59 -3.64
N PHE A 329 -8.06 -3.69 -2.78
CA PHE A 329 -8.90 -2.93 -1.87
C PHE A 329 -8.63 -1.44 -2.02
N VAL A 330 -9.70 -0.65 -2.11
CA VAL A 330 -9.63 0.82 -2.11
C VAL A 330 -10.74 1.34 -1.19
N GLY A 331 -10.35 1.92 -0.06
CA GLY A 331 -11.28 2.28 1.01
C GLY A 331 -12.11 1.07 1.47
N SER A 332 -13.44 1.20 1.43
CA SER A 332 -14.38 0.14 1.80
C SER A 332 -14.83 -0.74 0.61
N GLN A 333 -14.15 -0.64 -0.55
CA GLN A 333 -14.45 -1.43 -1.75
C GLN A 333 -13.36 -2.48 -1.96
N GLY A 334 -13.76 -3.71 -2.25
CA GLY A 334 -12.86 -4.83 -2.53
C GLY A 334 -13.20 -5.48 -3.86
N CYS A 335 -12.19 -6.03 -4.52
CA CYS A 335 -12.37 -6.65 -5.82
C CYS A 335 -11.37 -7.79 -6.02
N SER A 336 -11.84 -8.91 -6.57
CA SER A 336 -10.98 -10.05 -6.93
C SER A 336 -10.14 -9.72 -8.16
N LYS A 337 -8.83 -9.97 -8.10
CA LYS A 337 -7.93 -9.83 -9.25
C LYS A 337 -8.40 -10.71 -10.41
N PRO A 338 -8.28 -10.25 -11.68
CA PRO A 338 -7.56 -9.05 -12.13
C PRO A 338 -8.38 -7.75 -12.10
N CYS A 339 -9.50 -7.75 -11.37
CA CYS A 339 -10.42 -6.63 -11.27
C CYS A 339 -10.91 -6.12 -12.63
N THR A 340 -11.78 -6.92 -13.24
CA THR A 340 -12.60 -6.51 -14.38
C THR A 340 -13.79 -5.67 -13.90
N THR A 341 -14.29 -4.79 -14.76
CA THR A 341 -15.43 -3.90 -14.53
C THR A 341 -16.62 -4.67 -13.95
N GLY A 342 -17.16 -4.21 -12.81
CA GLY A 342 -18.28 -4.85 -12.11
C GLY A 342 -17.92 -5.88 -11.03
N SER A 343 -16.64 -6.20 -10.85
CA SER A 343 -16.18 -7.15 -9.80
C SER A 343 -16.01 -6.53 -8.40
N TRP A 344 -16.34 -5.24 -8.26
CA TRP A 344 -16.24 -4.52 -7.00
C TRP A 344 -17.41 -4.84 -6.08
N VAL A 345 -17.10 -5.20 -4.85
CA VAL A 345 -18.06 -5.48 -3.80
C VAL A 345 -17.75 -4.62 -2.56
N PRO A 346 -18.78 -4.08 -1.88
CA PRO A 346 -18.59 -3.46 -0.59
C PRO A 346 -18.00 -4.47 0.40
N ILE A 347 -17.00 -4.05 1.17
CA ILE A 347 -16.39 -4.86 2.21
C ILE A 347 -17.12 -4.58 3.52
N SER A 348 -17.49 -5.62 4.26
CA SER A 348 -17.94 -5.45 5.66
C SER A 348 -16.80 -4.87 6.48
N GLN A 349 -17.00 -3.72 7.13
CA GLN A 349 -15.99 -3.05 7.95
C GLN A 349 -16.32 -3.18 9.44
N PRO A 350 -15.31 -3.25 10.33
CA PRO A 350 -15.54 -3.10 11.76
C PRO A 350 -16.02 -1.67 12.06
N ASN A 351 -16.72 -1.50 13.19
CA ASN A 351 -17.34 -0.21 13.55
C ASN A 351 -16.33 0.94 13.51
N GLY A 352 -16.68 2.00 12.78
CA GLY A 352 -15.85 3.22 12.65
C GLY A 352 -14.67 3.13 11.68
N SER A 353 -14.48 1.99 11.00
CA SER A 353 -13.44 1.85 9.98
C SER A 353 -13.82 2.50 8.64
N GLN A 354 -12.84 3.15 8.01
CA GLN A 354 -12.95 3.74 6.68
C GLN A 354 -12.47 2.81 5.55
N GLY A 355 -11.99 1.60 5.88
CA GLY A 355 -11.49 0.65 4.90
C GLY A 355 -10.28 -0.15 5.36
N ILE A 356 -9.71 -0.88 4.40
CA ILE A 356 -8.43 -1.58 4.59
C ILE A 356 -7.30 -0.56 4.60
N VAL A 357 -6.47 -0.59 5.64
CA VAL A 357 -5.31 0.31 5.82
C VAL A 357 -3.98 -0.37 5.51
N ALA A 358 -3.92 -1.70 5.61
CA ALA A 358 -2.76 -2.51 5.24
C ALA A 358 -3.18 -3.94 4.87
N ALA A 359 -2.35 -4.62 4.08
CA ALA A 359 -2.60 -6.00 3.66
C ALA A 359 -1.28 -6.75 3.47
N SER A 360 -1.33 -8.07 3.62
CA SER A 360 -0.29 -9.00 3.19
C SER A 360 -0.89 -10.04 2.22
N ALA A 361 -0.10 -11.01 1.77
CA ALA A 361 -0.58 -12.10 0.92
C ALA A 361 -1.86 -12.77 1.46
N GLY A 362 -1.90 -13.04 2.77
CA GLY A 362 -2.96 -13.82 3.43
C GLY A 362 -3.91 -13.04 4.35
N ASN A 363 -3.60 -11.80 4.71
CA ASN A 363 -4.33 -11.07 5.75
C ASN A 363 -4.65 -9.63 5.35
N THR A 364 -5.74 -9.10 5.90
CA THR A 364 -6.14 -7.69 5.75
C THR A 364 -6.30 -7.03 7.11
N TYR A 365 -6.00 -5.74 7.17
CA TYR A 365 -6.07 -4.92 8.37
C TYR A 365 -6.94 -3.70 8.15
N ALA A 366 -7.88 -3.46 9.06
CA ALA A 366 -8.74 -2.29 9.10
C ALA A 366 -8.53 -1.53 10.41
N MET A 367 -8.76 -0.21 10.39
CA MET A 367 -8.57 0.65 11.56
C MET A 367 -9.87 1.37 11.88
N GLY A 368 -10.33 1.24 13.12
CA GLY A 368 -11.48 1.98 13.67
C GLY A 368 -11.06 2.77 14.90
N GLY A 369 -10.88 4.08 14.79
CA GLY A 369 -10.32 4.89 15.87
C GLY A 369 -8.86 4.53 16.14
N GLN A 370 -8.56 4.04 17.35
CA GLN A 370 -7.22 3.55 17.73
C GLN A 370 -7.08 2.02 17.61
N SER A 371 -8.19 1.31 17.41
CA SER A 371 -8.20 -0.15 17.33
C SER A 371 -7.87 -0.63 15.92
N ILE A 372 -7.04 -1.67 15.85
CA ILE A 372 -6.73 -2.38 14.61
C ILE A 372 -7.42 -3.73 14.61
N TYR A 373 -8.05 -4.07 13.50
CA TYR A 373 -8.76 -5.31 13.29
C TYR A 373 -8.11 -6.10 12.16
N GLN A 374 -7.94 -7.40 12.36
CA GLN A 374 -7.43 -8.33 11.35
C GLN A 374 -8.56 -9.18 10.80
N SER A 375 -8.50 -9.48 9.50
CA SER A 375 -9.38 -10.40 8.77
C SER A 375 -8.55 -11.23 7.77
N SER A 376 -9.17 -12.24 7.17
CA SER A 376 -8.62 -12.99 6.03
C SER A 376 -8.34 -12.11 4.81
N ALA A 377 -7.58 -12.65 3.84
CA ALA A 377 -7.17 -12.00 2.59
C ALA A 377 -8.30 -11.39 1.74
N ASN A 378 -9.55 -11.82 1.91
CA ASN A 378 -10.70 -11.30 1.17
C ASN A 378 -11.38 -10.10 1.87
N GLY A 379 -11.02 -9.79 3.11
CA GLY A 379 -11.59 -8.68 3.89
C GLY A 379 -13.09 -8.82 4.25
N GLN A 380 -13.76 -9.91 3.91
CA GLN A 380 -15.23 -10.04 4.02
C GLN A 380 -15.72 -10.47 5.43
N GLY A 381 -15.17 -9.87 6.48
CA GLY A 381 -15.65 -10.07 7.86
C GLY A 381 -14.77 -11.00 8.68
N GLY A 382 -15.28 -11.49 9.82
CA GLY A 382 -14.45 -12.22 10.79
C GLY A 382 -13.41 -11.33 11.48
N TRP A 383 -13.66 -10.02 11.52
CA TRP A 383 -12.77 -9.02 12.09
C TRP A 383 -12.48 -9.32 13.56
N LYS A 384 -11.20 -9.56 13.87
CA LYS A 384 -10.70 -9.74 15.23
C LYS A 384 -9.82 -8.57 15.61
N GLU A 385 -10.19 -7.87 16.68
CA GLU A 385 -9.37 -6.80 17.25
C GLU A 385 -8.01 -7.35 17.71
N GLN A 386 -6.94 -6.63 17.36
CA GLN A 386 -5.57 -6.91 17.74
C GLN A 386 -5.15 -5.89 18.80
N ALA A 387 -5.38 -6.21 20.06
CA ALA A 387 -5.19 -5.28 21.18
C ALA A 387 -3.76 -4.71 21.23
N GLY A 388 -2.75 -5.54 20.93
CA GLY A 388 -1.35 -5.12 20.92
C GLY A 388 -0.94 -4.22 19.76
N LEU A 389 -1.85 -3.92 18.82
CA LEU A 389 -1.65 -2.91 17.76
C LEU A 389 -2.37 -1.58 18.08
N SER A 390 -2.95 -1.44 19.27
CA SER A 390 -3.67 -0.24 19.66
C SER A 390 -2.80 1.01 19.52
N GLY A 391 -3.33 2.05 18.86
CA GLY A 391 -2.62 3.31 18.64
C GLY A 391 -1.45 3.21 17.65
N VAL A 392 -1.37 2.14 16.85
CA VAL A 392 -0.41 1.99 15.75
C VAL A 392 -1.13 2.16 14.41
N ILE A 393 -0.53 2.94 13.51
CA ILE A 393 -0.92 3.02 12.09
C ILE A 393 -0.09 1.99 11.32
N PRO A 394 -0.66 0.87 10.87
CA PRO A 394 0.06 -0.11 10.07
C PRO A 394 0.45 0.51 8.73
N LEU A 395 1.70 0.30 8.29
CA LEU A 395 2.20 0.77 7.00
C LEU A 395 2.63 -0.37 6.09
N ALA A 396 3.28 -1.40 6.66
CA ALA A 396 3.71 -2.58 5.92
C ALA A 396 3.51 -3.83 6.78
N VAL A 397 3.07 -4.91 6.14
CA VAL A 397 2.83 -6.20 6.79
C VAL A 397 3.72 -7.24 6.12
N GLU A 398 4.45 -8.01 6.91
CA GLU A 398 5.22 -9.14 6.40
C GLU A 398 4.29 -10.27 5.89
N GLY A 399 4.72 -10.99 4.84
CA GLY A 399 3.90 -11.95 4.09
C GLY A 399 3.25 -13.04 4.94
N ASP A 400 3.91 -13.49 5.99
CA ASP A 400 3.45 -14.54 6.92
C ASP A 400 2.93 -13.98 8.25
N ASN A 401 2.68 -12.66 8.31
CA ASN A 401 2.21 -11.97 9.50
C ASN A 401 3.15 -12.09 10.72
N LYS A 402 4.45 -12.32 10.52
CA LYS A 402 5.42 -12.45 11.61
C LYS A 402 5.60 -11.14 12.36
N PHE A 403 5.63 -10.03 11.61
CA PHE A 403 5.66 -8.69 12.17
C PHE A 403 4.97 -7.66 11.26
N ILE A 404 4.56 -6.55 11.87
CA ILE A 404 4.01 -5.36 11.22
C ILE A 404 4.95 -4.20 11.48
N LEU A 405 5.21 -3.41 10.43
CA LEU A 405 5.86 -2.11 10.56
C LEU A 405 4.79 -1.03 10.50
N GLY A 406 4.84 -0.10 11.44
CA GLY A 406 3.86 0.97 11.55
C GLY A 406 4.42 2.23 12.17
N ILE A 407 3.51 3.16 12.46
CA ILE A 407 3.80 4.41 13.18
C ILE A 407 2.97 4.44 14.45
N SER A 408 3.62 4.72 15.57
CA SER A 408 2.92 5.04 16.83
C SER A 408 2.21 6.39 16.70
N GLN A 409 0.90 6.42 16.94
CA GLN A 409 0.10 7.65 16.86
C GLN A 409 0.52 8.69 17.92
N SER A 410 0.97 8.24 19.10
CA SER A 410 1.38 9.13 20.19
C SER A 410 2.75 9.76 19.97
N SER A 411 3.72 8.97 19.50
CA SER A 411 5.11 9.44 19.35
C SER A 411 5.46 9.88 17.92
N GLN A 412 4.63 9.51 16.93
CA GLN A 412 4.91 9.68 15.50
C GLN A 412 6.22 9.00 15.06
N ARG A 413 6.62 7.93 15.75
CA ARG A 413 7.85 7.18 15.48
C ARG A 413 7.56 5.84 14.83
N PRO A 414 8.47 5.33 13.98
CA PRO A 414 8.43 3.95 13.51
C PRO A 414 8.40 2.95 14.66
N VAL A 415 7.49 2.00 14.56
CA VAL A 415 7.37 0.86 15.47
C VAL A 415 7.42 -0.43 14.68
N ARG A 416 8.01 -1.45 15.29
CA ARG A 416 7.94 -2.83 14.83
C ARG A 416 7.09 -3.61 15.83
N CYS A 417 6.04 -4.21 15.31
CA CYS A 417 5.11 -5.01 16.09
C CYS A 417 5.28 -6.48 15.74
N SER A 418 5.37 -7.36 16.73
CA SER A 418 5.54 -8.81 16.52
C SER A 418 4.27 -9.56 16.91
N SER A 419 3.97 -10.62 16.15
CA SER A 419 2.91 -11.58 16.49
C SER A 419 3.16 -12.17 17.89
N PRO A 420 2.12 -12.42 18.72
CA PRO A 420 0.69 -12.54 18.39
C PRO A 420 -0.16 -11.26 18.53
N TYR A 421 0.44 -10.08 18.72
CA TYR A 421 -0.28 -8.79 18.81
C TYR A 421 -1.35 -8.71 19.91
N THR A 422 -1.11 -9.35 21.04
CA THR A 422 -2.10 -9.51 22.12
C THR A 422 -2.03 -8.45 23.21
N ASP A 423 -0.90 -7.75 23.32
CA ASP A 423 -0.58 -6.89 24.47
C ASP A 423 0.22 -5.64 24.04
N ASP A 424 0.27 -4.65 24.92
CA ASP A 424 0.93 -3.37 24.66
C ASP A 424 2.44 -3.50 24.36
N ASP A 425 3.08 -4.60 24.77
CA ASP A 425 4.49 -4.89 24.52
C ASP A 425 4.75 -5.50 23.14
N SER A 426 3.68 -5.86 22.42
CA SER A 426 3.75 -6.41 21.06
C SER A 426 4.40 -5.43 20.08
N CYS A 427 4.30 -4.11 20.32
CA CYS A 427 4.87 -3.07 19.49
C CYS A 427 6.02 -2.33 20.18
N LYS A 428 7.22 -2.39 19.59
CA LYS A 428 8.42 -1.74 20.12
C LYS A 428 8.87 -0.62 19.19
N ILE A 429 9.20 0.53 19.76
CA ILE A 429 9.85 1.61 19.03
C ILE A 429 11.20 1.11 18.50
N ASP A 430 11.45 1.35 17.22
CA ASP A 430 12.70 0.94 16.61
C ASP A 430 13.87 1.81 17.12
N SER A 431 14.83 1.15 17.78
CA SER A 431 15.95 1.78 18.48
C SER A 431 17.27 1.75 17.70
N THR A 432 17.30 1.23 16.46
CA THR A 432 18.54 1.00 15.69
C THR A 432 19.11 2.27 15.03
N ILE A 433 18.71 3.43 15.53
CA ILE A 433 19.10 4.75 15.03
C ILE A 433 19.91 5.44 16.13
N ALA A 434 21.07 5.99 15.79
CA ALA A 434 21.54 7.22 16.45
C ALA A 434 20.49 8.30 16.12
N TYR A 435 19.43 8.33 16.92
CA TYR A 435 18.15 8.95 16.61
C TYR A 435 18.31 10.44 16.31
N LYS A 436 18.35 10.79 15.03
CA LYS A 436 17.79 12.07 14.59
C LYS A 436 16.30 11.83 14.42
N PRO A 437 15.43 12.41 15.25
CA PRO A 437 13.99 12.36 15.00
C PRO A 437 13.76 12.83 13.57
N MET A 438 13.31 11.94 12.69
CA MET A 438 12.77 12.34 11.39
C MET A 438 11.34 12.79 11.68
N PRO A 439 11.04 14.11 11.68
CA PRO A 439 9.70 14.58 11.93
C PRO A 439 8.85 14.17 10.72
N GLY A 440 7.87 13.28 10.95
CA GLY A 440 7.05 12.71 9.91
C GLY A 440 7.78 11.60 9.15
N VAL A 441 7.22 10.39 9.19
CA VAL A 441 7.58 9.34 8.24
C VAL A 441 6.43 9.23 7.27
N HIS A 442 6.70 9.48 6.00
CA HIS A 442 5.79 9.05 4.96
C HIS A 442 6.24 7.64 4.53
N THR A 443 5.27 6.74 4.41
CA THR A 443 5.33 5.46 3.66
C THR A 443 6.55 4.56 3.94
N MET A 444 6.27 3.41 4.54
CA MET A 444 7.24 2.35 4.73
C MET A 444 6.79 1.14 3.93
N SER A 445 7.74 0.41 3.36
CA SER A 445 7.46 -0.86 2.69
C SER A 445 8.56 -1.86 2.98
N LEU A 446 8.18 -3.14 3.00
CA LEU A 446 9.04 -4.26 3.36
C LEU A 446 8.89 -5.33 2.27
N ASN A 447 10.01 -5.74 1.67
CA ASN A 447 10.02 -6.91 0.81
C ASN A 447 10.07 -8.17 1.69
N PRO A 448 9.01 -9.01 1.73
CA PRO A 448 8.95 -10.14 2.65
C PRO A 448 9.92 -11.28 2.29
N ARG A 449 10.58 -11.25 1.12
CA ARG A 449 11.56 -12.27 0.71
C ARG A 449 13.00 -11.84 0.97
N SER A 450 13.35 -10.60 0.63
CA SER A 450 14.71 -10.06 0.87
C SER A 450 14.86 -9.43 2.25
N TYR A 451 13.74 -9.17 2.94
CA TYR A 451 13.67 -8.43 4.20
C TYR A 451 14.22 -7.02 4.11
N GLN A 452 14.33 -6.50 2.89
CA GLN A 452 14.73 -5.13 2.66
C GLN A 452 13.55 -4.21 2.94
N THR A 453 13.75 -3.29 3.87
CA THR A 453 12.79 -2.25 4.21
C THR A 453 13.22 -0.93 3.61
N TYR A 454 12.24 -0.23 3.04
CA TYR A 454 12.37 1.05 2.40
C TYR A 454 11.46 2.07 3.06
N VAL A 455 11.97 3.30 3.22
CA VAL A 455 11.25 4.43 3.82
C VAL A 455 11.44 5.68 2.98
N ALA A 456 10.37 6.46 2.83
CA ALA A 456 10.38 7.79 2.24
C ALA A 456 10.02 8.87 3.28
N ALA A 457 10.99 9.35 4.04
CA ALA A 457 10.76 10.26 5.18
C ALA A 457 10.08 11.59 4.77
N ALA A 458 9.36 12.24 5.70
CA ALA A 458 8.68 13.51 5.38
C ALA A 458 9.65 14.69 5.18
N SER A 459 10.81 14.65 5.84
CA SER A 459 11.88 15.63 5.66
C SER A 459 13.02 15.04 4.84
N SER A 460 13.56 15.81 3.89
CA SER A 460 14.76 15.45 3.15
C SER A 460 16.03 15.78 3.94
N GLY A 461 16.97 14.82 3.99
CA GLY A 461 18.36 15.05 4.35
C GLY A 461 19.19 15.49 3.14
N SER A 462 20.51 15.57 3.30
CA SER A 462 21.44 15.98 2.24
C SER A 462 21.43 15.09 0.99
N SER A 463 21.04 13.81 1.14
CA SER A 463 20.91 12.86 0.03
C SER A 463 19.46 12.71 -0.47
N GLY A 464 18.52 13.49 0.08
CA GLY A 464 17.09 13.30 -0.16
C GLY A 464 16.39 12.61 1.02
N ASN A 465 15.22 12.01 0.78
CA ASN A 465 14.34 11.49 1.85
C ASN A 465 14.22 9.96 1.89
N LEU A 466 14.99 9.26 1.05
CA LEU A 466 14.91 7.81 0.93
C LEU A 466 15.91 7.13 1.85
N TYR A 467 15.47 6.07 2.51
CA TYR A 467 16.31 5.25 3.38
C TYR A 467 15.99 3.78 3.18
N GLN A 468 17.01 2.94 3.31
CA GLN A 468 16.83 1.49 3.26
C GLN A 468 17.61 0.79 4.37
N ARG A 469 17.16 -0.41 4.73
CA ARG A 469 17.91 -1.34 5.58
C ARG A 469 17.47 -2.77 5.31
N VAL A 470 18.30 -3.72 5.70
CA VAL A 470 17.87 -5.11 5.90
C VAL A 470 17.27 -5.18 7.30
N ASP A 471 16.00 -5.57 7.44
CA ASP A 471 15.39 -5.74 8.77
C ASP A 471 15.74 -7.13 9.36
N PRO A 472 16.07 -7.21 10.67
CA PRO A 472 16.36 -8.47 11.33
C PRO A 472 15.09 -9.31 11.50
N GLY A 473 14.88 -10.17 10.50
CA GLY A 473 13.98 -11.32 10.42
C GLY A 473 14.49 -12.33 9.39
N SER A 474 15.78 -12.22 9.05
CA SER A 474 16.39 -12.65 7.77
C SER A 474 17.43 -13.76 7.89
N ILE A 475 17.59 -14.39 9.07
CA ILE A 475 18.44 -15.57 9.20
C ILE A 475 17.60 -16.67 9.80
N ASP A 476 17.28 -17.66 8.97
CA ASP A 476 16.90 -18.96 9.47
C ASP A 476 18.12 -19.52 10.22
N HIS A 477 18.15 -19.28 11.53
CA HIS A 477 19.20 -19.80 12.40
C HIS A 477 19.15 -21.33 12.45
N SER A 478 18.08 -21.99 11.98
CA SER A 478 17.95 -23.45 12.06
C SER A 478 19.06 -24.15 11.28
N ALA A 479 19.48 -23.66 10.11
CA ALA A 479 20.56 -24.28 9.35
C ALA A 479 21.94 -24.13 10.04
N ALA A 480 22.21 -22.95 10.62
CA ALA A 480 23.44 -22.71 11.38
C ALA A 480 23.43 -23.45 12.74
N LEU A 481 22.26 -23.55 13.40
CA LEU A 481 22.03 -24.32 14.61
C LEU A 481 22.15 -25.82 14.34
N ASP A 482 21.57 -26.32 13.25
CA ASP A 482 21.65 -27.73 12.84
C ASP A 482 23.08 -28.13 12.52
N GLN A 483 23.82 -27.29 11.76
CA GLN A 483 25.22 -27.53 11.47
C GLN A 483 26.07 -27.52 12.75
N THR A 484 25.78 -26.60 13.68
CA THR A 484 26.46 -26.53 15.00
C THR A 484 26.11 -27.75 15.88
N ASN A 485 24.84 -28.16 15.90
CA ASN A 485 24.35 -29.32 16.65
C ASN A 485 24.94 -30.63 16.09
N GLN A 486 25.03 -30.77 14.77
CA GLN A 486 25.69 -31.91 14.12
C GLN A 486 27.16 -32.01 14.51
N TYR A 487 27.86 -30.89 14.59
CA TYR A 487 29.26 -30.84 15.00
C TYR A 487 29.44 -31.19 16.49
N ILE A 488 28.58 -30.67 17.38
CA ILE A 488 28.55 -31.02 18.82
C ILE A 488 28.31 -32.52 19.00
N ASN A 489 27.33 -33.08 18.29
CA ASN A 489 26.98 -34.50 18.37
C ASN A 489 28.12 -35.41 17.87
N LYS A 490 28.84 -34.97 16.83
CA LYS A 490 30.01 -35.69 16.32
C LYS A 490 31.18 -35.66 17.29
N MET A 491 31.44 -34.54 17.96
CA MET A 491 32.44 -34.45 19.03
C MET A 491 32.09 -35.34 20.23
N ASP A 492 30.83 -35.34 20.68
CA ASP A 492 30.38 -36.22 21.78
C ASP A 492 30.59 -37.70 21.39
N SER A 493 30.30 -38.09 20.14
CA SER A 493 30.55 -39.43 19.62
C SER A 493 32.04 -39.80 19.63
N ASP A 494 32.91 -38.92 19.13
CA ASP A 494 34.35 -39.17 19.03
C ASP A 494 35.01 -39.23 20.43
N VAL A 495 34.56 -38.39 21.37
CA VAL A 495 35.00 -38.39 22.78
C VAL A 495 34.54 -39.65 23.51
N ASN A 496 33.31 -40.10 23.28
CA ASN A 496 32.79 -41.34 23.87
C ASN A 496 33.49 -42.58 23.28
N ALA A 497 33.89 -42.54 22.00
CA ALA A 497 34.65 -43.59 21.34
C ALA A 497 36.10 -43.71 21.84
N LEU A 498 36.67 -42.67 22.46
CA LEU A 498 38.03 -42.65 23.00
C LEU A 498 38.20 -43.44 24.32
N GLY A 499 37.11 -43.90 24.94
CA GLY A 499 37.15 -44.78 26.12
C GLY A 499 37.79 -44.16 27.38
N SER A 500 37.89 -44.96 28.45
CA SER A 500 38.29 -44.54 29.80
C SER A 500 39.82 -44.51 30.00
N ALA A 501 40.56 -43.77 29.18
CA ALA A 501 41.99 -43.50 29.38
C ALA A 501 42.21 -42.09 29.93
N THR A 502 43.31 -41.82 30.64
CA THR A 502 43.62 -40.50 31.26
C THR A 502 43.68 -39.34 30.25
N SER A 503 43.91 -39.62 28.96
CA SER A 503 43.77 -38.69 27.84
C SER A 503 42.32 -38.24 27.58
N SER A 504 41.34 -39.06 27.98
CA SER A 504 39.90 -38.78 27.96
C SER A 504 39.56 -37.62 28.89
N GLN A 505 40.06 -37.57 30.13
CA GLN A 505 39.76 -36.46 31.05
C GLN A 505 40.20 -35.10 30.50
N TYR A 506 41.38 -35.02 29.88
CA TYR A 506 41.87 -33.78 29.28
C TYR A 506 41.06 -33.39 28.03
N ALA A 507 40.72 -34.37 27.19
CA ALA A 507 39.84 -34.18 26.04
C ALA A 507 38.42 -33.75 26.45
N GLN A 508 37.86 -34.33 27.52
CA GLN A 508 36.55 -33.97 28.06
C GLN A 508 36.54 -32.56 28.66
N ILE A 509 37.63 -32.11 29.30
CA ILE A 509 37.76 -30.75 29.83
C ILE A 509 37.86 -29.72 28.69
N GLU A 510 38.63 -30.00 27.63
CA GLU A 510 38.72 -29.11 26.47
C GLU A 510 37.42 -29.07 25.66
N VAL A 511 36.80 -30.22 25.40
CA VAL A 511 35.48 -30.30 24.73
C VAL A 511 34.39 -29.64 25.58
N GLY A 512 34.44 -29.76 26.91
CA GLY A 512 33.53 -29.06 27.81
C GLY A 512 33.66 -27.54 27.74
N LYS A 513 34.88 -27.00 27.58
CA LYS A 513 35.11 -25.55 27.37
C LYS A 513 34.60 -25.08 26.01
N VAL A 514 34.82 -25.88 24.97
CA VAL A 514 34.34 -25.64 23.61
C VAL A 514 32.82 -25.66 23.54
N LYS A 515 32.18 -26.67 24.14
CA LYS A 515 30.72 -26.82 24.21
C LYS A 515 30.09 -25.69 25.02
N LYS A 516 30.74 -25.24 26.10
CA LYS A 516 30.31 -24.06 26.87
C LYS A 516 30.41 -22.78 26.05
N ALA A 517 31.51 -22.55 25.33
CA ALA A 517 31.66 -21.37 24.46
C ALA A 517 30.66 -21.39 23.30
N ALA A 518 30.42 -22.54 22.67
CA ALA A 518 29.42 -22.71 21.62
C ALA A 518 28.00 -22.49 22.15
N ASN A 519 27.67 -23.05 23.32
CA ASN A 519 26.37 -22.84 23.97
C ASN A 519 26.19 -21.41 24.47
N ASP A 520 27.24 -20.71 24.89
CA ASP A 520 27.19 -19.29 25.26
C ASP A 520 26.98 -18.39 24.02
N VAL A 521 27.51 -18.79 22.85
CA VAL A 521 27.23 -18.13 21.57
C VAL A 521 25.81 -18.41 21.09
N ILE A 522 25.36 -19.67 21.13
CA ILE A 522 23.98 -20.06 20.82
C ILE A 522 23.01 -19.31 21.74
N LYS A 523 23.27 -19.30 23.05
CA LYS A 523 22.48 -18.60 24.03
C LYS A 523 22.43 -17.11 23.74
N LYS A 524 23.54 -16.48 23.37
CA LYS A 524 23.55 -15.07 22.94
C LYS A 524 22.76 -14.83 21.65
N ILE A 525 22.76 -15.77 20.70
CA ILE A 525 21.98 -15.69 19.45
C ILE A 525 20.47 -15.81 19.74
N THR A 526 20.07 -16.75 20.61
CA THR A 526 18.68 -16.86 21.08
C THR A 526 18.27 -15.69 21.98
N ASP A 527 19.14 -15.20 22.84
CA ASP A 527 18.88 -14.04 23.71
C ASP A 527 18.74 -12.76 22.86
N ILE A 528 19.48 -12.60 21.75
CA ILE A 528 19.29 -11.51 20.78
C ILE A 528 17.91 -11.59 20.09
N SER A 529 17.35 -12.79 19.94
CA SER A 529 16.01 -13.00 19.37
C SER A 529 14.87 -12.77 20.37
N GLU A 530 15.11 -12.96 21.67
CA GLU A 530 14.06 -12.89 22.70
C GLU A 530 14.13 -11.61 23.58
N GLU A 531 15.29 -10.99 23.78
CA GLU A 531 15.43 -9.91 24.77
C GLU A 531 16.61 -8.97 24.46
N ARG A 532 16.37 -7.66 24.25
CA ARG A 532 17.18 -6.59 24.90
C ARG A 532 16.78 -5.16 24.55
N GLN A 533 16.41 -4.47 25.63
CA GLN A 533 16.13 -3.05 25.76
C GLN A 533 17.35 -2.18 26.13
N SER A 534 18.61 -2.65 26.17
CA SER A 534 19.70 -1.83 26.73
C SER A 534 20.71 -1.31 25.69
N THR A 535 20.57 -0.01 25.45
CA THR A 535 21.55 1.06 25.16
C THR A 535 22.85 0.75 24.38
N ALA A 536 23.14 1.61 23.40
CA ALA A 536 24.38 1.63 22.59
C ALA A 536 25.71 1.57 23.39
N GLN A 537 25.70 2.00 24.67
CA GLN A 537 26.84 1.86 25.58
C GLN A 537 27.25 0.40 25.84
N GLU A 538 26.26 -0.50 25.92
CA GLU A 538 26.53 -1.92 26.14
C GLU A 538 27.10 -2.56 24.86
N ARG A 539 26.76 -2.05 23.67
CA ARG A 539 27.31 -2.51 22.38
C ARG A 539 28.78 -2.15 22.21
N GLU A 540 29.21 -0.99 22.71
CA GLU A 540 30.62 -0.58 22.67
C GLU A 540 31.47 -1.31 23.73
N ASN A 541 30.88 -1.66 24.88
CA ASN A 541 31.49 -2.53 25.87
C ASN A 541 31.52 -4.00 25.43
N ILE A 542 30.49 -4.48 24.74
CA ILE A 542 30.44 -5.83 24.16
C ILE A 542 31.42 -5.94 22.97
N ALA A 543 31.52 -4.93 22.11
CA ALA A 543 32.54 -4.88 21.05
C ALA A 543 33.98 -4.87 21.63
N ARG A 544 34.20 -4.13 22.74
CA ARG A 544 35.48 -4.17 23.49
C ARG A 544 35.73 -5.51 24.19
N GLN A 545 34.70 -6.17 24.71
CA GLN A 545 34.80 -7.49 25.35
C GLN A 545 34.90 -8.66 24.34
N ILE A 546 34.44 -8.46 23.10
CA ILE A 546 34.59 -9.43 22.00
C ILE A 546 35.98 -9.33 21.37
N GLN A 547 36.59 -8.14 21.33
CA GLN A 547 38.02 -7.99 21.00
C GLN A 547 38.94 -8.69 22.01
N THR A 548 38.49 -8.99 23.23
CA THR A 548 39.29 -9.72 24.23
C THR A 548 39.27 -11.24 24.01
N PHE A 549 38.28 -11.79 23.29
CA PHE A 549 38.29 -13.21 22.89
C PHE A 549 39.20 -13.50 21.68
N GLY A 550 39.63 -12.45 20.97
CA GLY A 550 40.69 -12.48 19.95
C GLY A 550 41.86 -11.55 20.27
N GLY A 551 42.03 -11.14 21.53
CA GLY A 551 42.99 -10.12 21.94
C GLY A 551 44.41 -10.66 22.13
N PRO A 552 45.44 -9.79 22.09
CA PRO A 552 46.87 -10.13 22.05
C PRO A 552 47.44 -10.81 23.32
N GLU A 553 46.59 -11.31 24.22
CA GLU A 553 47.00 -11.97 25.47
C GLU A 553 47.46 -13.44 25.30
N SER A 554 47.26 -14.04 24.13
CA SER A 554 47.65 -15.45 23.86
C SER A 554 49.04 -15.62 23.25
N GLN A 555 49.61 -14.57 22.61
CA GLN A 555 50.89 -14.66 21.89
C GLN A 555 52.06 -15.03 22.80
N TRP A 556 52.16 -14.44 23.99
CA TRP A 556 53.27 -14.75 24.90
C TRP A 556 53.12 -16.12 25.57
N LYS A 557 51.89 -16.57 25.86
CA LYS A 557 51.62 -17.92 26.39
C LYS A 557 51.97 -18.99 25.36
N ILE A 558 51.73 -18.72 24.07
CA ILE A 558 52.13 -19.59 22.96
C ILE A 558 53.66 -19.62 22.82
N HIS A 559 54.35 -18.48 22.92
CA HIS A 559 55.82 -18.45 22.89
C HIS A 559 56.45 -19.19 24.07
N VAL A 560 55.90 -19.05 25.29
CA VAL A 560 56.37 -19.82 26.46
C VAL A 560 56.19 -21.32 26.24
N LEU A 561 55.04 -21.76 25.71
CA LEU A 561 54.80 -23.18 25.40
C LEU A 561 55.73 -23.70 24.28
N GLN A 562 55.94 -22.91 23.23
CA GLN A 562 56.86 -23.24 22.14
C GLN A 562 58.31 -23.33 22.61
N THR A 563 58.77 -22.41 23.45
CA THR A 563 60.13 -22.43 24.02
C THR A 563 60.34 -23.65 24.91
N VAL A 564 59.36 -24.03 25.74
CA VAL A 564 59.43 -25.25 26.55
C VAL A 564 59.45 -26.50 25.66
N ALA A 565 58.59 -26.57 24.65
CA ALA A 565 58.54 -27.71 23.72
C ALA A 565 59.84 -27.88 22.92
N ILE A 566 60.41 -26.79 22.40
CA ILE A 566 61.69 -26.79 21.68
C ILE A 566 62.84 -27.20 22.62
N THR A 567 62.86 -26.69 23.86
CA THR A 567 63.88 -27.06 24.85
C THR A 567 63.84 -28.56 25.13
N VAL A 568 62.65 -29.13 25.36
CA VAL A 568 62.50 -30.57 25.62
C VAL A 568 62.96 -31.39 24.40
N ALA A 569 62.62 -30.96 23.18
CA ALA A 569 63.05 -31.63 21.96
C ALA A 569 64.58 -31.59 21.77
N VAL A 570 65.21 -30.44 22.01
CA VAL A 570 66.67 -30.27 21.91
C VAL A 570 67.39 -31.07 23.00
N VAL A 571 66.89 -31.06 24.24
CA VAL A 571 67.46 -31.84 25.34
C VAL A 571 67.33 -33.34 25.08
N LEU A 572 66.20 -33.80 24.54
CA LEU A 572 66.02 -35.20 24.13
C LEU A 572 66.98 -35.59 22.99
N LEU A 573 67.15 -34.74 21.98
CA LEU A 573 68.08 -34.99 20.88
C LEU A 573 69.53 -35.03 21.35
N LEU A 574 69.94 -34.11 22.22
CA LEU A 574 71.27 -34.08 22.82
C LEU A 574 71.50 -35.27 23.75
N TYR A 575 70.49 -35.69 24.51
CA TYR A 575 70.58 -36.84 25.40
C TYR A 575 70.67 -38.16 24.63
N VAL A 576 69.84 -38.33 23.60
CA VAL A 576 69.86 -39.54 22.74
C VAL A 576 71.15 -39.57 21.92
N GLY A 577 71.55 -38.46 21.30
CA GLY A 577 72.78 -38.38 20.51
C GLY A 577 74.05 -38.49 21.36
N GLY A 578 74.09 -37.82 22.51
CA GLY A 578 75.20 -37.87 23.47
C GLY A 578 75.36 -39.22 24.14
N GLY A 579 74.28 -40.02 24.25
CA GLY A 579 74.31 -41.37 24.79
C GLY A 579 75.15 -42.35 23.97
N PHE A 580 75.46 -42.02 22.71
CA PHE A 580 76.34 -42.81 21.86
C PHE A 580 77.84 -42.46 22.00
N VAL A 581 78.17 -41.33 22.64
CA VAL A 581 79.54 -40.77 22.60
C VAL A 581 80.08 -40.44 24.00
N LEU A 582 79.22 -40.08 24.96
CA LEU A 582 79.62 -39.59 26.28
C LEU A 582 79.23 -40.57 27.40
N PRO A 583 80.02 -40.67 28.49
CA PRO A 583 79.65 -41.43 29.68
C PRO A 583 78.30 -40.99 30.26
N PRO A 584 77.48 -41.92 30.80
CA PRO A 584 76.10 -41.63 31.22
C PRO A 584 75.97 -40.47 32.21
N ILE A 585 76.95 -40.30 33.11
CA ILE A 585 76.97 -39.23 34.12
C ILE A 585 77.11 -37.84 33.47
N ILE A 586 77.96 -37.74 32.44
CA ILE A 586 78.19 -36.48 31.71
C ILE A 586 76.97 -36.17 30.83
N ASN A 587 76.41 -37.19 30.18
CA ASN A 587 75.23 -37.02 29.33
C ASN A 587 73.98 -36.59 30.14
N MET A 588 73.78 -37.16 31.33
CA MET A 588 72.73 -36.72 32.27
C MET A 588 72.97 -35.28 32.76
N SER A 589 74.23 -34.92 33.06
CA SER A 589 74.56 -33.57 33.53
C SER A 589 74.26 -32.51 32.47
N ILE A 590 74.56 -32.78 31.20
CA ILE A 590 74.26 -31.88 30.08
C ILE A 590 72.75 -31.73 29.88
N ALA A 591 71.98 -32.81 29.98
CA ALA A 591 70.52 -32.78 29.84
C ALA A 591 69.86 -31.96 30.97
N VAL A 592 70.31 -32.11 32.22
CA VAL A 592 69.80 -31.35 33.36
C VAL A 592 70.13 -29.86 33.22
N VAL A 593 71.36 -29.51 32.84
CA VAL A 593 71.75 -28.12 32.61
C VAL A 593 70.95 -27.49 31.46
N GLY A 594 70.74 -28.23 30.36
CA GLY A 594 69.91 -27.77 29.23
C GLY A 594 68.46 -27.50 29.63
N MET A 595 67.88 -28.33 30.49
CA MET A 595 66.52 -28.12 31.01
C MET A 595 66.45 -26.89 31.92
N ILE A 596 67.43 -26.68 32.80
CA ILE A 596 67.48 -25.51 33.69
C ILE A 596 67.58 -24.21 32.88
N ILE A 597 68.43 -24.18 31.83
CA ILE A 597 68.58 -23.01 30.95
C ILE A 597 67.27 -22.71 30.21
N GLY A 598 66.63 -23.71 29.61
CA GLY A 598 65.39 -23.49 28.86
C GLY A 598 64.20 -23.10 29.75
N ILE A 599 64.11 -23.63 30.97
CA ILE A 599 63.12 -23.19 31.97
C ILE A 599 63.41 -21.75 32.40
N GLY A 600 64.68 -21.37 32.61
CA GLY A 600 65.06 -20.00 32.94
C GLY A 600 64.70 -18.98 31.86
N ILE A 601 64.88 -19.35 30.58
CA ILE A 601 64.48 -18.52 29.43
C ILE A 601 62.95 -18.40 29.37
N ALA A 602 62.22 -19.49 29.57
CA ALA A 602 60.75 -19.47 29.59
C ALA A 602 60.18 -18.60 30.72
N ILE A 603 60.79 -18.65 31.92
CA ILE A 603 60.43 -17.80 33.05
C ILE A 603 60.77 -16.34 32.77
N SER A 604 61.92 -16.04 32.16
CA SER A 604 62.29 -14.67 31.76
C SER A 604 61.27 -14.04 30.81
N PHE A 605 60.77 -14.80 29.82
CA PHE A 605 59.67 -14.35 28.95
C PHE A 605 58.34 -14.15 29.67
N ALA A 606 58.08 -14.91 30.74
CA ALA A 606 56.88 -14.77 31.55
C ALA A 606 56.94 -13.59 32.54
N VAL A 607 58.14 -13.24 33.05
CA VAL A 607 58.34 -12.19 34.06
C VAL A 607 58.48 -10.79 33.46
N ASN A 608 59.10 -10.63 32.29
CA ASN A 608 59.33 -9.31 31.65
C ASN A 608 58.06 -8.65 31.02
N LYS A 609 56.85 -9.08 31.38
CA LYS A 609 55.57 -8.55 30.85
C LYS A 609 54.48 -8.28 31.91
N GLN A 610 54.82 -8.31 33.20
CA GLN A 610 54.11 -7.46 34.18
C GLN A 610 54.68 -6.06 34.09
#